data_AF-A0A7V9ZBH1-F1
#
_entry.id   AF-A0A7V9ZBH1-F1
#
_cell.length_a   1.000
_cell.length_b   1.000
_cell.length_c   1.000
_cell.angle_alpha   90.00
_cell.angle_beta   90.00
_cell.angle_gamma   90.00
#
_symmetry.space_group_name_H-M   'P 1'
#
loop_
_entity.id
_entity.type
_entity.pdbx_description
1 polymer ?
#
loop_
_entity_poly.entity_id
_entity_poly.type
_entity_poly.pdbx_seq_one_letter_code
_entity_poly.pdbx_strand_id
1 'polypeptide(L)' 'FMRTLKYEEVYMNDYETLAEVLASVQHFIEAVYNRKRLHSAIGYLPPVEFEASLSQPILS' A
#
# COMPACT_ATOMS: atom_id res chain seq x y z
N PHE A 1 -5.38 1.51 -9.44
CA PHE A 1 -4.49 0.67 -8.64
C PHE A 1 -3.12 0.53 -9.27
N MET A 2 -2.99 -0.24 -10.35
CA MET A 2 -1.67 -0.55 -10.95
C MET A 2 -1.06 0.57 -11.80
N ARG A 3 -1.86 1.57 -12.23
CA ARG A 3 -1.36 2.64 -13.10
C ARG A 3 -0.42 3.61 -12.38
N THR A 4 -0.72 4.00 -11.13
CA THR A 4 0.13 4.92 -10.34
C THR A 4 1.42 4.22 -9.90
N LEU A 5 1.32 2.97 -9.45
CA LEU A 5 2.48 2.14 -9.06
C LEU A 5 3.46 1.93 -10.24
N LYS A 6 2.95 1.66 -11.44
CA LYS A 6 3.79 1.53 -12.63
C LYS A 6 4.47 2.83 -13.05
N TYR A 7 3.77 3.96 -12.98
CA TYR A 7 4.26 5.22 -13.54
C TYR A 7 5.23 5.96 -12.62
N GLU A 8 5.01 5.91 -11.30
CA GLU A 8 5.82 6.67 -10.33
C GLU A 8 6.95 5.84 -9.71
N GLU A 9 6.81 4.51 -9.58
CA GLU A 9 7.82 3.67 -8.90
C GLU A 9 8.55 2.69 -9.82
N VAL A 10 7.87 2.12 -10.83
CA VAL A 10 8.49 1.13 -11.73
C VAL A 10 9.23 1.78 -12.90
N TYR A 11 8.78 2.94 -13.38
CA TYR A 11 9.33 3.59 -14.58
C TYR A 11 10.43 4.62 -14.34
N MET A 12 10.79 4.90 -13.08
CA MET A 12 11.82 5.90 -12.73
C MET A 12 13.07 5.32 -12.08
N ASN A 13 13.09 4.02 -11.82
CA ASN A 13 14.25 3.31 -11.29
C ASN A 13 14.70 2.27 -12.33
N ASP A 14 15.96 2.34 -12.78
CA ASP A 14 16.57 1.28 -13.57
C ASP A 14 16.81 0.07 -12.64
N TYR A 15 15.86 -0.87 -12.61
CA TYR A 15 16.03 -2.12 -11.87
C TYR A 15 16.91 -3.07 -12.66
N GLU A 16 17.99 -3.56 -12.06
CA GLU A 16 18.90 -4.53 -12.70
C GLU A 16 18.44 -5.96 -12.44
N THR A 17 17.75 -6.20 -11.31
CA THR A 17 17.34 -7.55 -10.89
C THR A 17 15.87 -7.64 -10.45
N LEU A 18 15.31 -8.85 -10.58
CA LEU A 18 13.96 -9.15 -10.07
C LEU A 18 13.85 -8.93 -8.55
N ALA A 19 14.93 -9.16 -7.80
CA ALA A 19 14.96 -8.96 -6.36
C ALA A 19 14.75 -7.49 -5.98
N GLU A 20 15.34 -6.55 -6.73
CA GLU A 20 15.17 -5.11 -6.50
C GLU A 20 13.74 -4.65 -6.80
N VAL A 21 13.13 -5.18 -7.86
CA VAL A 21 11.73 -4.90 -8.18
C VAL A 21 10.81 -5.36 -7.05
N LEU A 22 11.03 -6.59 -6.54
CA LEU A 22 10.22 -7.12 -5.45
C LEU A 22 10.38 -6.30 -4.17
N ALA A 23 11.60 -5.87 -3.84
CA ALA A 23 11.88 -5.03 -2.69
C ALA A 23 11.20 -3.66 -2.80
N SER A 24 11.25 -3.02 -3.97
CA SER A 24 10.56 -1.75 -4.20
C SER A 24 9.05 -1.90 -4.06
N VAL A 25 8.47 -2.92 -4.71
CA VAL A 25 7.02 -3.17 -4.64
C VAL A 25 6.58 -3.44 -3.20
N GLN A 26 7.36 -4.21 -2.44
CA GLN A 26 7.08 -4.44 -1.02
C GLN A 26 7.10 -3.13 -0.24
N HIS A 27 8.15 -2.32 -0.41
CA HIS A 27 8.27 -1.03 0.24
C HIS A 27 7.08 -0.12 -0.10
N PHE A 28 6.69 -0.04 -1.36
CA PHE A 28 5.53 0.75 -1.79
C PHE A 28 4.25 0.32 -1.08
N ILE A 29 3.99 -0.99 -1.06
CA ILE A 29 2.78 -1.55 -0.46
C ILE A 29 2.71 -1.17 1.02
N GLU A 30 3.80 -1.38 1.76
CA GLU A 30 3.85 -1.21 3.21
C GLU A 30 3.95 0.27 3.65
N ALA A 31 4.81 1.04 2.99
CA ALA A 31 5.14 2.41 3.43
C ALA A 31 4.20 3.47 2.82
N VAL A 32 3.69 3.23 1.61
CA VAL A 32 2.89 4.21 0.88
C VAL A 32 1.44 3.79 0.81
N TYR A 33 1.16 2.65 0.18
CA TYR A 33 -0.19 2.26 -0.16
C TYR A 33 -1.02 1.95 1.10
N ASN A 34 -0.57 1.02 1.95
CA ASN A 34 -1.32 0.60 3.15
C ASN A 34 -1.52 1.74 4.16
N ARG A 35 -0.62 2.74 4.17
CA ARG A 35 -0.65 3.84 5.13
C ARG A 35 -1.37 5.09 4.64
N LYS A 36 -1.40 5.34 3.33
CA LYS A 36 -1.85 6.63 2.79
C LYS A 36 -3.03 6.51 1.83
N ARG A 37 -3.30 5.34 1.25
CA ARG A 37 -4.31 5.22 0.20
C ARG A 37 -5.70 5.12 0.81
N LEU A 38 -6.55 6.11 0.54
CA LEU A 38 -7.95 6.05 0.96
C LEU A 38 -8.77 5.19 0.01
N HIS A 39 -9.65 4.37 0.59
CA HIS A 39 -10.51 3.45 -0.15
C HIS A 39 -11.98 3.73 0.13
N SER A 40 -12.74 4.11 -0.91
CA SER A 40 -14.17 4.41 -0.79
C SER A 40 -14.99 3.23 -0.26
N ALA A 41 -14.60 1.99 -0.56
CA ALA A 41 -15.27 0.78 -0.09
C ALA A 41 -15.16 0.55 1.42
N ILE A 42 -14.15 1.15 2.08
CA ILE A 42 -13.91 1.05 3.53
C ILE A 42 -13.97 2.43 4.20
N GLY A 43 -14.91 3.26 3.75
CA GLY A 43 -15.20 4.54 4.40
C GLY A 43 -14.13 5.61 4.19
N TYR A 44 -13.37 5.54 3.09
CA TYR A 44 -12.24 6.44 2.82
C TYR A 44 -11.15 6.38 3.88
N LEU A 45 -10.88 5.18 4.42
CA LEU A 45 -9.76 4.94 5.32
C LEU A 45 -8.57 4.28 4.60
N PRO A 46 -7.34 4.52 5.09
CA PRO A 46 -6.19 3.67 4.78
C PRO A 46 -6.42 2.22 5.24
N PRO A 47 -5.90 1.23 4.50
CA PRO A 47 -6.01 -0.18 4.89
C PRO A 47 -5.56 -0.46 6.33
N VAL A 48 -4.43 0.13 6.75
CA VAL A 48 -3.90 -0.08 8.12
C VAL A 48 -4.84 0.44 9.21
N GLU A 49 -5.53 1.55 8.97
CA GLU A 49 -6.49 2.11 9.94
C GLU A 49 -7.76 1.28 10.00
N PHE A 50 -8.21 0.79 8.85
CA PHE A 50 -9.34 -0.12 8.77
C PHE A 50 -9.07 -1.44 9.51
N GLU A 51 -7.92 -2.08 9.28
CA GLU A 51 -7.52 -3.29 10.00
C GLU A 51 -7.41 -3.06 11.53
N ALA A 52 -6.88 -1.91 11.94
CA ALA A 52 -6.83 -1.53 13.35
C ALA A 52 -8.24 -1.36 13.96
N SER A 53 -9.19 -0.82 13.20
CA SER A 53 -10.59 -0.69 13.65
C SER A 53 -11.30 -2.03 13.82
N LEU A 54 -10.95 -3.04 13.01
CA LEU A 54 -11.49 -4.41 13.13
C LEU A 54 -10.90 -5.18 14.31
N SER A 55 -9.72 -4.77 14.79
CA SER A 55 -8.97 -5.44 15.86
C SER A 55 -9.32 -4.93 17.26
N GLN A 56 -10.20 -3.93 17.38
CA GLN A 56 -10.68 -3.51 18.70
C GLN A 56 -11.69 -4.54 19.23
N PRO A 57 -11.52 -5.06 20.45
CA PRO A 57 -12.55 -5.86 21.08
C PRO A 57 -13.79 -4.97 21.21
N ILE A 58 -14.94 -5.48 20.76
CA ILE A 58 -16.23 -4.87 21.03
C ILE A 58 -16.35 -4.80 22.56
N LEU A 59 -16.12 -3.63 23.14
CA LEU A 59 -16.43 -3.38 24.54
C LEU A 59 -17.95 -3.31 24.63
N SER A 60 -18.57 -4.43 25.01
CA SER A 60 -19.95 -4.51 25.51
C SER A 60 -19.92 -5.05 26.93
#